data_AF-A0A6I3CWR9-F1
#
_entry.id   AF-A0A6I3CWR9-F1
#
_cell.length_a   1.000
_cell.length_b   1.000
_cell.length_c   1.000
_cell.angle_alpha   90.00
_cell.angle_beta   90.00
_cell.angle_gamma   90.00
#
_symmetry.space_group_name_H-M   'P 1'
#
loop_
_entity.id
_entity.type
_entity.pdbx_description
1 polymer ?
#
loop_
_entity_poly.entity_id
_entity_poly.type
_entity_poly.pdbx_seq_one_letter_code
_entity_poly.pdbx_strand_id
1 'polypeptide(L)'
;MIEKSTAPTPEDLQWLKTVVTNIHIKNRQRGHATWCGHDFDFTCPSSVTYPFQWFWDSCFHAIALSHIDLAKAEAEIKSLLKNQHEDGFVSHVTFWQRDSFEEMVSTYAIAFRSKYLSDEMQPP
;
A
#
# COMPACT_ATOMS: atom_id res chain seq x y z
N MET A 1 16.87 18.49 -40.05
CA MET A 1 16.19 17.43 -39.28
C MET A 1 15.85 18.04 -37.94
N ILE A 2 14.56 18.20 -37.62
CA ILE A 2 14.11 18.82 -36.36
C ILE A 2 14.10 17.69 -35.31
N GLU A 3 14.96 17.79 -34.29
CA GLU A 3 14.90 16.94 -33.11
C GLU A 3 13.53 17.13 -32.45
N LYS A 4 12.70 16.08 -32.47
CA LYS A 4 11.49 16.06 -31.65
C LYS A 4 11.94 16.00 -30.19
N SER A 5 11.53 16.99 -29.39
CA SER A 5 11.73 16.95 -27.95
C SER A 5 11.16 15.65 -27.36
N THR A 6 11.95 14.96 -26.55
CA THR A 6 11.56 13.74 -25.83
C THR A 6 10.83 14.04 -24.52
N ALA A 7 10.57 15.31 -24.21
CA ALA A 7 9.88 15.71 -23.00
C ALA A 7 8.38 15.32 -23.05
N PRO A 8 7.80 14.85 -21.94
CA PRO A 8 6.37 14.55 -21.86
C PRO A 8 5.52 15.77 -22.18
N THR A 9 4.48 15.57 -22.99
CA THR A 9 3.48 16.60 -23.27
C THR A 9 2.47 16.72 -22.12
N PRO A 10 1.67 17.80 -22.05
CA PRO A 10 0.57 17.89 -21.10
C PRO A 10 -0.45 16.75 -21.22
N GLU A 11 -0.68 16.23 -22.43
CA GLU A 11 -1.57 15.09 -22.67
C GLU A 11 -0.99 13.80 -22.08
N ASP A 12 0.33 13.58 -22.23
CA ASP A 12 1.01 12.43 -21.62
C ASP A 12 0.91 12.46 -20.10
N LEU A 13 1.08 13.65 -19.50
CA LEU A 13 0.95 13.82 -18.04
C LEU A 13 -0.49 13.58 -17.57
N GLN A 14 -1.49 14.02 -18.34
CA GLN A 14 -2.89 13.80 -18.00
C GLN A 14 -3.28 12.32 -18.13
N TRP A 15 -2.79 11.65 -19.18
CA TRP A 15 -2.94 10.21 -19.34
C TRP A 15 -2.29 9.45 -18.17
N LEU A 16 -1.05 9.80 -17.81
CA LEU A 16 -0.33 9.15 -16.71
C LEU A 16 -1.09 9.31 -15.39
N LYS A 17 -1.55 10.52 -15.05
CA LYS A 17 -2.37 10.76 -13.85
C LYS A 17 -3.63 9.91 -13.84
N THR A 18 -4.27 9.75 -14.99
CA THR A 18 -5.49 8.95 -15.13
C THR A 18 -5.21 7.47 -14.90
N VAL A 19 -4.16 6.92 -15.51
CA VAL A 19 -3.75 5.52 -15.34
C VAL A 19 -3.35 5.23 -13.90
N VAL A 20 -2.52 6.09 -13.30
CA VAL A 20 -2.08 5.95 -11.89
C VAL A 20 -3.28 5.99 -10.95
N THR A 21 -4.20 6.95 -11.13
CA THR A 21 -5.43 7.05 -10.33
C THR A 21 -6.26 5.76 -10.41
N ASN A 22 -6.45 5.21 -11.61
CA ASN A 22 -7.22 3.98 -11.81
C ASN A 22 -6.57 2.77 -11.13
N ILE A 23 -5.23 2.66 -11.19
CA ILE A 23 -4.49 1.58 -10.50
C ILE A 23 -4.66 1.71 -8.99
N HIS A 24 -4.50 2.90 -8.42
CA HIS A 24 -4.68 3.11 -6.99
C HIS A 24 -6.11 2.82 -6.53
N ILE A 25 -7.13 3.19 -7.33
CA ILE A 25 -8.54 2.85 -7.03
C ILE A 25 -8.74 1.34 -7.05
N LYS A 26 -8.27 0.66 -8.09
CA LYS A 26 -8.42 -0.79 -8.24
C LYS A 26 -7.77 -1.57 -7.10
N ASN A 27 -6.61 -1.11 -6.65
CA ASN A 27 -5.84 -1.77 -5.60
C ASN A 27 -6.15 -1.23 -4.20
N ARG A 28 -7.09 -0.29 -4.05
CA ARG A 28 -7.46 0.27 -2.75
C ARG A 28 -8.21 -0.77 -1.92
N GLN A 29 -7.76 -0.94 -0.68
CA GLN A 29 -8.37 -1.80 0.32
C GLN A 29 -8.85 -0.92 1.47
N ARG A 30 -10.09 -1.14 1.91
CA ARG A 30 -10.70 -0.40 3.02
C ARG A 30 -11.55 -1.32 3.87
N GLY A 31 -11.57 -1.05 5.16
CA GLY A 31 -12.43 -1.78 6.08
C GLY A 31 -12.13 -1.45 7.52
N HIS A 32 -12.70 -2.28 8.40
CA HIS A 32 -12.49 -2.23 9.83
C HIS A 32 -11.83 -3.53 10.28
N ALA A 33 -10.67 -3.43 10.92
CA ALA A 33 -9.94 -4.56 11.47
C ALA A 33 -10.41 -4.84 12.90
N THR A 34 -11.26 -5.85 13.06
CA THR A 34 -11.86 -6.22 14.36
C THR A 34 -10.82 -6.63 15.40
N TRP A 35 -9.67 -7.16 14.98
CA TRP A 35 -8.61 -7.63 15.87
C TRP A 35 -7.86 -6.51 16.61
N CYS A 36 -7.92 -5.27 16.13
CA CYS A 36 -7.33 -4.09 16.79
C CYS A 36 -8.27 -2.89 16.89
N GLY A 37 -9.51 -3.00 16.39
CA GLY A 37 -10.50 -1.92 16.43
C GLY A 37 -10.14 -0.71 15.55
N HIS A 38 -9.31 -0.91 14.52
CA HIS A 38 -8.85 0.17 13.65
C HIS A 38 -9.46 0.09 12.25
N ASP A 39 -9.90 1.24 11.73
CA ASP A 39 -10.19 1.36 10.30
C ASP A 39 -8.90 1.44 9.48
N PHE A 40 -8.89 0.81 8.31
CA PHE A 40 -7.77 0.87 7.38
C PHE A 40 -8.22 1.36 6.00
N ASP A 41 -7.31 2.06 5.33
CA ASP A 41 -7.48 2.59 3.97
C ASP A 41 -6.12 2.70 3.29
N PHE A 42 -5.74 1.66 2.55
CA PHE A 42 -4.43 1.55 1.93
C PHE A 42 -4.52 1.10 0.47
N THR A 43 -3.43 1.17 -0.28
CA THR A 43 -3.31 0.60 -1.62
C THR A 43 -2.37 -0.60 -1.57
N CYS A 44 -2.88 -1.78 -1.92
CA CYS A 44 -2.05 -2.97 -2.03
C CYS A 44 -1.22 -2.96 -3.33
N PRO A 45 -0.05 -3.61 -3.39
CA PRO A 45 0.73 -3.69 -4.64
C PRO A 45 0.00 -4.47 -5.74
N SER A 46 -0.74 -5.51 -5.35
CA SER A 46 -1.52 -6.35 -6.27
C SER A 46 -2.68 -6.99 -5.53
N SER A 47 -3.91 -6.75 -5.98
CA SER A 47 -5.10 -7.38 -5.38
C SER A 47 -5.14 -8.91 -5.54
N VAL A 48 -4.27 -9.47 -6.40
CA VAL A 48 -4.24 -10.91 -6.71
C VAL A 48 -3.11 -11.61 -5.97
N THR A 49 -1.92 -11.02 -5.94
CA THR A 49 -0.71 -11.70 -5.45
C THR A 49 -0.14 -11.07 -4.19
N TYR A 50 -0.54 -9.85 -3.82
CA TYR A 50 -0.05 -9.10 -2.65
C TYR A 50 -1.16 -8.23 -2.05
N PRO A 51 -2.25 -8.80 -1.51
CA PRO A 51 -3.47 -8.06 -1.15
C PRO A 51 -3.40 -7.36 0.23
N PHE A 52 -2.20 -7.20 0.79
CA PHE A 52 -1.95 -6.65 2.12
C PHE A 52 -1.29 -5.28 2.06
N GLN A 53 -1.19 -4.61 3.20
CA GLN A 53 -0.46 -3.35 3.30
C GLN A 53 1.02 -3.66 3.55
N TRP A 54 1.86 -3.19 2.65
CA TRP A 54 3.32 -3.36 2.71
C TRP A 54 3.97 -2.00 3.01
N PHE A 55 4.89 -1.94 3.95
CA PHE A 55 5.45 -0.68 4.46
C PHE A 55 6.08 0.14 3.34
N TRP A 56 6.99 -0.47 2.57
CA TRP A 56 7.76 0.23 1.55
C TRP A 56 6.84 0.67 0.41
N ASP A 57 5.97 -0.22 -0.06
CA ASP A 57 4.97 0.08 -1.08
C ASP A 57 4.04 1.22 -0.64
N SER A 58 3.53 1.20 0.59
CA SER A 58 2.69 2.29 1.12
C SER A 58 3.45 3.63 1.16
N CYS A 59 4.74 3.64 1.52
CA CYS A 59 5.56 4.84 1.47
C CYS A 59 5.70 5.38 0.03
N PHE A 60 5.98 4.53 -0.95
CA PHE A 60 6.08 4.94 -2.36
C PHE A 60 4.72 5.34 -2.94
N HIS A 61 3.65 4.63 -2.58
CA HIS A 61 2.28 4.98 -2.94
C HIS A 61 1.92 6.37 -2.40
N ALA A 62 2.24 6.68 -1.14
CA ALA A 62 1.97 7.99 -0.55
C ALA A 62 2.69 9.13 -1.31
N ILE A 63 3.94 8.91 -1.74
CA ILE A 63 4.66 9.89 -2.57
C ILE A 63 3.94 10.11 -3.90
N ALA A 64 3.58 9.04 -4.63
CA ALA A 64 2.85 9.16 -5.89
C ALA A 64 1.48 9.82 -5.70
N LEU A 65 0.73 9.39 -4.68
CA LEU A 65 -0.58 9.92 -4.32
C LEU A 65 -0.51 11.39 -3.93
N SER A 66 0.57 11.88 -3.30
CA SER A 66 0.70 13.30 -2.94
C SER A 66 0.61 14.25 -4.14
N HIS A 67 0.87 13.75 -5.36
CA HIS A 67 0.77 14.52 -6.60
C HIS A 67 -0.60 14.42 -7.29
N ILE A 68 -1.50 13.55 -6.84
CA ILE A 68 -2.81 13.29 -7.48
C ILE A 68 -4.01 13.36 -6.52
N ASP A 69 -3.85 12.90 -5.28
CA ASP A 69 -4.87 12.87 -4.23
C ASP A 69 -4.17 12.88 -2.85
N LEU A 70 -3.96 14.08 -2.31
CA LEU A 70 -3.28 14.28 -1.03
C LEU A 70 -4.04 13.62 0.13
N ALA A 71 -5.37 13.63 0.11
CA ALA A 71 -6.18 13.02 1.17
C ALA A 71 -5.99 11.51 1.20
N LYS A 72 -5.85 10.87 0.02
CA LYS A 72 -5.54 9.44 -0.05
C LYS A 72 -4.09 9.14 0.36
N ALA A 73 -3.13 10.01 0.03
CA ALA A 73 -1.75 9.89 0.52
C ALA A 73 -1.70 9.91 2.06
N GLU A 74 -2.43 10.84 2.70
CA GLU A 74 -2.54 10.88 4.15
C GLU A 74 -3.21 9.63 4.72
N ALA A 75 -4.28 9.13 4.10
CA ALA A 75 -4.97 7.93 4.56
C ALA A 75 -4.04 6.70 4.53
N GLU A 76 -3.22 6.57 3.48
CA GLU A 76 -2.21 5.51 3.34
C GLU A 76 -1.26 5.48 4.54
N ILE A 77 -0.68 6.63 4.87
CA ILE A 77 0.27 6.77 5.99
C ILE A 77 -0.43 6.62 7.33
N LYS A 78 -1.62 7.20 7.52
CA LYS A 78 -2.41 7.06 8.75
C LYS A 78 -2.74 5.59 9.02
N SER A 79 -3.11 4.81 8.00
CA SER A 79 -3.31 3.37 8.16
C SER A 79 -2.00 2.64 8.44
N LEU A 80 -0.92 2.95 7.73
CA LEU A 80 0.37 2.31 7.96
C LEU A 80 0.85 2.47 9.41
N LEU A 81 0.72 3.67 9.97
CA LEU A 81 1.19 3.99 11.33
C LEU A 81 0.30 3.43 12.44
N LYS A 82 -0.94 2.99 12.15
CA LYS A 82 -1.74 2.22 13.12
C LYS A 82 -1.14 0.85 13.45
N ASN A 83 -0.16 0.42 12.65
CA ASN A 83 0.61 -0.81 12.87
C ASN A 83 1.90 -0.57 13.63
N GLN A 84 2.06 0.60 14.25
CA GLN A 84 3.16 0.85 15.15
C GLN A 84 2.95 0.08 16.46
N HIS A 85 3.99 -0.62 16.88
CA HIS A 85 4.06 -1.39 18.11
C HIS A 85 4.38 -0.46 19.30
N GLU A 86 4.20 -0.95 20.52
CA GLU A 86 4.50 -0.18 21.75
C GLU A 86 5.98 0.25 21.84
N ASP A 87 6.89 -0.49 21.22
CA ASP A 87 8.33 -0.17 21.14
C ASP A 87 8.69 0.78 19.98
N GLY A 88 7.69 1.23 19.21
CA GLY A 88 7.85 2.12 18.06
C GLY A 88 8.17 1.41 16.74
N PHE A 89 8.37 0.09 16.74
CA PHE A 89 8.57 -0.69 15.52
C PHE A 89 7.31 -0.68 14.64
N VAL A 90 7.49 -0.69 13.32
CA VAL A 90 6.38 -0.81 12.36
C VAL A 90 6.67 -1.99 11.45
N SER A 91 5.76 -2.95 11.44
CA SER A 91 5.87 -4.15 10.62
C SER A 91 5.91 -3.83 9.12
N HIS A 92 6.71 -4.61 8.40
CA HIS A 92 6.75 -4.61 6.94
C HIS A 92 5.41 -4.95 6.31
N VAL A 93 4.68 -5.92 6.88
CA VAL A 93 3.38 -6.34 6.36
C VAL A 93 2.34 -6.28 7.47
N THR A 94 1.21 -5.66 7.14
CA THR A 94 0.01 -5.68 7.97
C THR A 94 -1.11 -6.43 7.26
N PHE A 95 -1.56 -7.49 7.90
CA PHE A 95 -2.58 -8.38 7.40
C PHE A 95 -3.96 -7.99 7.93
N TRP A 96 -4.40 -6.75 7.65
CA TRP A 96 -5.68 -6.20 8.11
C TRP A 96 -6.87 -7.14 7.95
N GLN A 97 -6.87 -7.85 6.84
CA GLN A 97 -7.91 -8.73 6.34
C GLN A 97 -7.44 -10.19 6.22
N ARG A 98 -6.44 -10.61 7.03
CA ARG A 98 -5.80 -11.93 6.97
C ARG A 98 -6.78 -13.09 6.84
N ASP A 99 -7.86 -13.05 7.60
CA ASP A 99 -8.80 -14.17 7.71
C ASP A 99 -9.47 -14.50 6.36
N SER A 100 -9.49 -13.57 5.41
CA SER A 100 -9.97 -13.80 4.03
C SER A 100 -8.90 -14.34 3.08
N PHE A 101 -7.64 -14.46 3.51
CA PHE A 101 -6.48 -14.78 2.69
C PHE A 101 -5.55 -15.83 3.34
N GLU A 102 -6.04 -16.62 4.30
CA GLU A 102 -5.20 -17.56 5.07
C GLU A 102 -4.40 -18.53 4.18
N GLU A 103 -5.01 -19.06 3.11
CA GLU A 103 -4.33 -19.93 2.14
C GLU A 103 -3.16 -19.20 1.47
N MET A 104 -3.35 -17.95 1.05
CA MET A 104 -2.30 -17.15 0.43
C MET A 104 -1.17 -16.83 1.40
N VAL A 105 -1.51 -16.47 2.64
CA VAL A 105 -0.52 -16.18 3.68
C VAL A 105 0.37 -17.40 3.94
N SER A 106 -0.16 -18.62 3.85
CA SER A 106 0.63 -19.84 4.03
C SER A 106 1.69 -20.07 2.94
N THR A 107 1.57 -19.39 1.79
CA THR A 107 2.56 -19.46 0.71
C THR A 107 3.69 -18.46 0.85
N TYR A 108 3.57 -17.48 1.75
CA TYR A 108 4.57 -16.43 1.92
C TYR A 108 5.65 -16.82 2.92
N ALA A 109 6.90 -16.55 2.56
CA ALA A 109 8.04 -16.64 3.47
C ALA A 109 8.16 -15.33 4.28
N ILE A 110 7.27 -15.12 5.25
CA ILE A 110 7.25 -13.93 6.11
C ILE A 110 7.44 -14.34 7.57
N ALA A 111 8.34 -13.65 8.28
CA ALA A 111 8.44 -13.79 9.73
C ALA A 111 7.27 -13.05 10.41
N PHE A 112 6.57 -13.72 11.33
CA PHE A 112 5.40 -13.15 12.01
C PHE A 112 5.74 -12.76 13.45
N ARG A 113 5.45 -11.51 13.81
CA ARG A 113 5.46 -11.04 15.21
C ARG A 113 4.14 -11.36 15.90
N SER A 114 3.05 -11.33 15.13
CA SER A 114 1.73 -11.79 15.54
C SER A 114 0.99 -12.39 14.34
N LYS A 115 -0.23 -12.92 14.57
CA LYS A 115 -1.09 -13.37 13.47
C LYS A 115 -1.31 -12.27 12.41
N TYR A 116 -1.34 -10.99 12.79
CA TYR A 116 -1.71 -9.92 11.86
C TYR A 116 -0.56 -9.00 11.45
N LEU A 117 0.66 -9.23 11.95
CA LEU A 117 1.81 -8.32 11.80
C LEU A 117 3.12 -9.10 11.59
N SER A 118 3.95 -8.66 10.63
CA SER A 118 5.29 -9.23 10.40
C SER A 118 6.32 -8.79 11.47
N ASP A 119 7.39 -9.55 11.64
CA ASP A 119 8.50 -9.28 12.59
C ASP A 119 9.72 -8.60 11.94
N GLU A 120 9.59 -8.26 10.67
CA GLU A 120 10.63 -7.63 9.86
C GLU A 120 10.11 -6.32 9.27
N MET A 121 11.01 -5.41 8.94
CA MET A 121 10.71 -4.09 8.33
C MET A 121 10.92 -4.10 6.80
N GLN A 122 11.54 -5.15 6.27
CA GLN A 122 11.84 -5.36 4.86
C GLN A 122 11.68 -6.84 4.52
N PRO A 123 11.54 -7.20 3.23
CA PRO A 123 11.57 -8.61 2.83
C PRO A 123 12.89 -9.27 3.23
N PRO A 124 12.90 -10.58 3.51
CA PRO A 124 14.12 -11.34 3.82
C PRO A 124 15.12 -11.42 2.66
#